data_AF-A0A3A5Z257-F1
#
_entry.id   AF-A0A3A5Z257-F1
#
_cell.length_a   1.000
_cell.length_b   1.000
_cell.length_c   1.000
_cell.angle_alpha   90.00
_cell.angle_beta   90.00
_cell.angle_gamma   90.00
#
_symmetry.space_group_name_H-M   'P 1'
#
loop_
_entity.id
_entity.type
_entity.pdbx_description
1 polymer ?
#
loop_
_entity_poly.entity_id
_entity_poly.type
_entity_poly.pdbx_seq_one_letter_code
_entity_poly.pdbx_strand_id
1 'polypeptide(L)' 'MLTNDISYGIYIYHMLVINVFVQMKFVGNISYLLMALIITVCIAIISWVFIEKKALSLKYKL' A
#
# COMPACT_ATOMS: atom_id res chain seq x y z
N MET A 1 1.38 2.18 -20.42
CA MET A 1 1.14 1.19 -19.36
C MET A 1 2.11 1.47 -18.22
N LEU A 2 1.82 2.46 -17.37
CA LEU A 2 2.60 2.80 -16.16
C LEU A 2 1.71 2.80 -14.91
N THR A 3 0.43 2.42 -15.08
CA THR A 3 -0.65 2.55 -14.08
C THR A 3 -0.86 1.25 -13.30
N ASN A 4 -0.12 0.19 -13.66
CA ASN A 4 -0.27 -1.13 -13.05
C ASN A 4 0.43 -1.24 -11.68
N ASP A 5 1.51 -0.48 -11.43
CA ASP A 5 2.35 -0.71 -10.25
C ASP A 5 1.72 -0.19 -8.94
N ILE A 6 1.06 0.97 -8.98
CA ILE A 6 0.34 1.50 -7.80
C ILE A 6 -0.90 0.67 -7.50
N SER A 7 -1.67 0.31 -8.53
CA SER A 7 -2.86 -0.53 -8.39
C SER A 7 -2.50 -1.91 -7.82
N TYR A 8 -1.36 -2.47 -8.25
CA TYR A 8 -0.80 -3.71 -7.75
C TYR A 8 -0.33 -3.59 -6.28
N GLY A 9 0.36 -2.50 -5.94
CA GLY A 9 0.74 -2.21 -4.55
C GLY A 9 -0.48 -2.12 -3.63
N ILE A 10 -1.51 -1.40 -4.04
CA ILE A 10 -2.77 -1.29 -3.26
C ILE A 10 -3.38 -2.68 -3.05
N TYR A 11 -3.41 -3.55 -4.06
CA TYR A 11 -3.97 -4.89 -3.94
C TYR A 11 -3.22 -5.75 -2.91
N ILE A 12 -1.89 -5.74 -2.93
CA ILE A 12 -1.06 -6.48 -1.95
C ILE A 12 -1.24 -5.91 -0.54
N TYR A 13 -1.11 -4.59 -0.38
CA TYR A 13 -1.12 -3.96 0.93
C TYR A 13 -2.51 -3.90 1.57
N HIS A 14 -3.58 -3.81 0.76
CA HIS A 14 -4.96 -3.81 1.23
C HIS A 14 -5.24 -5.02 2.13
N MET A 15 -4.90 -6.22 1.65
CA MET A 15 -5.24 -7.45 2.37
C MET A 15 -4.39 -7.62 3.62
N LEU A 16 -3.15 -7.11 3.61
CA LEU A 16 -2.29 -7.05 4.80
C LEU A 16 -2.87 -6.10 5.85
N VAL A 17 -3.25 -4.88 5.46
CA VAL A 17 -3.82 -3.89 6.38
C VAL A 17 -5.15 -4.38 6.96
N ILE A 18 -6.01 -4.99 6.15
CA ILE A 18 -7.27 -5.59 6.63
C ILE A 18 -6.99 -6.71 7.63
N ASN A 19 -6.05 -7.62 7.34
CA ASN A 19 -5.72 -8.69 8.28
C ASN A 19 -5.18 -8.17 9.62
N VAL A 20 -4.37 -7.09 9.60
CA VAL A 20 -3.91 -6.43 10.82
C VAL A 20 -5.09 -5.86 11.61
N PHE A 21 -6.01 -5.16 10.95
CA PHE A 21 -7.21 -4.62 11.59
C PHE A 21 -8.10 -5.72 12.17
N VAL A 22 -8.26 -6.84 11.46
CA VAL A 22 -9.02 -8.00 11.93
C VAL A 22 -8.37 -8.64 13.14
N GLN A 23 -7.04 -8.83 13.13
CA GLN A 23 -6.32 -9.38 14.29
C GLN A 23 -6.39 -8.46 15.52
N MET A 24 -6.34 -7.14 15.31
CA MET A 24 -6.49 -6.15 16.37
C MET A 24 -7.95 -5.97 16.84
N LYS A 25 -8.90 -6.74 16.30
CA LYS A 25 -10.34 -6.63 16.54
C LYS A 25 -10.95 -5.26 16.17
N PHE A 26 -10.29 -4.50 15.30
CA PHE A 26 -10.82 -3.27 14.71
C PHE A 26 -11.78 -3.58 13.55
N VAL A 27 -12.86 -4.30 13.87
CA VAL A 27 -13.86 -4.80 12.91
C VAL A 27 -15.26 -4.42 13.39
N GLY A 28 -16.18 -4.16 12.46
CA GLY A 28 -17.60 -3.89 12.76
C GLY A 28 -17.99 -2.41 12.76
N ASN A 29 -17.08 -1.51 12.36
CA ASN A 29 -17.38 -0.09 12.21
C ASN A 29 -16.84 0.46 10.87
N ILE A 30 -17.66 1.25 10.17
CA ILE A 30 -17.31 1.80 8.84
C ILE A 30 -16.10 2.74 8.94
N SER A 31 -15.92 3.41 10.09
CA SER A 31 -14.74 4.24 10.35
C SER A 31 -13.43 3.46 10.25
N TYR A 32 -13.40 2.19 10.70
CA TYR A 32 -12.21 1.36 10.61
C TYR A 32 -11.90 0.95 9.16
N LEU A 33 -12.92 0.72 8.34
CA LEU A 33 -12.75 0.48 6.90
C LEU A 33 -12.15 1.69 6.19
N LEU A 34 -12.68 2.90 6.46
CA LEU A 34 -12.12 4.15 5.92
C LEU A 34 -10.67 4.33 6.34
N MET A 35 -10.35 4.06 7.60
CA MET A 35 -9.00 4.20 8.15
C MET A 35 -8.04 3.17 7.54
N ALA A 36 -8.46 1.91 7.38
CA ALA A 36 -7.69 0.87 6.70
C ALA A 36 -7.41 1.23 5.23
N LEU A 37 -8.38 1.85 4.54
CA LEU A 37 -8.23 2.25 3.15
C LEU A 37 -7.23 3.41 3.00
N ILE A 38 -7.32 4.43 3.87
CA ILE A 38 -6.35 5.54 3.92
C ILE A 38 -4.94 5.00 4.19
N ILE A 39 -4.77 4.12 5.18
CA ILE A 39 -3.48 3.52 5.54
C ILE A 39 -2.92 2.71 4.37
N THR A 40 -3.75 1.90 3.71
CA THR A 40 -3.34 1.12 2.54
C THR A 40 -2.81 2.00 1.42
N VAL A 41 -3.53 3.08 1.09
CA VAL A 41 -3.12 4.02 0.04
C VAL A 41 -1.83 4.74 0.43
N CYS A 42 -1.70 5.18 1.68
CA CYS A 42 -0.46 5.77 2.19
C CYS A 42 0.73 4.80 2.08
N ILE A 43 0.58 3.54 2.48
CA ILE A 43 1.63 2.52 2.38
C ILE A 43 1.99 2.24 0.92
N ALA A 44 0.99 2.12 0.03
CA ALA A 44 1.24 1.90 -1.39
C ALA A 44 2.02 3.06 -2.02
N ILE A 45 1.67 4.31 -1.70
CA ILE A 45 2.40 5.51 -2.16
C ILE A 45 3.82 5.54 -1.58
N ILE A 46 3.98 5.28 -0.28
CA ILE A 46 5.30 5.25 0.36
C ILE A 46 6.17 4.16 -0.28
N SER A 47 5.64 2.97 -0.49
CA SER A 47 6.31 1.86 -1.17
C SER A 47 6.79 2.28 -2.56
N TRP A 48 5.92 2.93 -3.34
CA TRP A 48 6.26 3.44 -4.67
C TRP A 48 7.38 4.51 -4.64
N VAL A 49 7.27 5.49 -3.74
CA VAL A 49 8.25 6.58 -3.61
C VAL A 49 9.60 6.08 -3.09
N PHE A 50 9.62 5.16 -2.12
CA PHE A 50 10.86 4.70 -1.49
C PHE A 50 11.57 3.61 -2.28
N ILE A 51 10.83 2.66 -2.86
CA ILE A 51 11.41 1.48 -3.51
C ILE A 51 11.61 1.75 -4.99
N GLU A 52 10.56 2.20 -5.68
CA GLU A 52 10.57 2.30 -7.14
C GLU A 52 11.41 3.47 -7.62
N LYS A 53 11.31 4.64 -6.96
CA LYS A 53 12.14 5.81 -7.28
C LYS A 53 13.62 5.56 -7.01
N LYS A 54 13.97 4.76 -5.98
CA LYS A 54 15.36 4.37 -5.70
C LYS A 54 15.85 3.27 -6.65
N ALA A 55 15.02 2.29 -6.99
CA ALA A 55 15.37 1.20 -7.90
C ALA A 55 15.64 1.73 -9.33
N LEU A 56 14.83 2.68 -9.81
CA LEU A 56 15.06 3.38 -11.08
C LEU A 56 16.37 4.18 -11.09
N SER A 57 16.73 4.80 -9.95
CA SER A 57 18.02 5.48 -9.80
C SER A 57 19.23 4.55 -9.88
N LEU A 58 19.09 3.26 -9.51
CA LEU A 58 20.18 2.28 -9.65
C LEU A 58 20.30 1.75 -11.08
N LYS A 59 19.18 1.62 -11.81
CA LYS A 59 19.17 1.06 -13.17
C LYS A 59 19.85 1.96 -14.20
N TYR A 60 20.03 3.26 -13.92
CA TYR A 60 20.74 4.20 -14.79
C TYR A 60 22.22 4.39 -14.41
N LYS A 61 22.72 3.64 -13.41
CA LYS A 61 24.09 3.74 -12.91
C LYS A 61 24.94 2.49 -13.17
N LEU A 62 24.37 1.48 -13.86
CA LEU A 62 25.02 0.27 -14.37
C LEU A 62 24.93 0.26 -15.89
#